data_AF-A0AAD7IF46-F1
#
_entry.id   AF-A0AAD7IF46-F1
#
_cell.length_a   1.000
_cell.length_b   1.000
_cell.length_c   1.000
_cell.angle_alpha   90.00
_cell.angle_beta   90.00
_cell.angle_gamma   90.00
#
_symmetry.space_group_name_H-M   'P 1'
#
loop_
_entity.id
_entity.type
_entity.pdbx_description
1 polymer ?
#
loop_
_entity_poly.entity_id
_entity_poly.type
_entity_poly.pdbx_seq_one_letter_code
_entity_poly.pdbx_strand_id
1 'polypeptide(L)'
;MLPSSLTIRPVRASDVPELHAINTYFIENTVLTFVTTPLSYPEFFSKYDSIRFNRLPYIVAVDASADDPDAPIGSVHVSPFRGSQATAYRHTVELSLFCHSDHTGKGVGKALLTRLLDVLRRPEEWGEEWIGREWCRDDVRVREVIGVMAVDDQSEWNGGLGLKEWYERFGFEEVGRLKRVGRKFGRWIDTVYLQLSL
;
A
#
# COMPACT_ATOMS: atom_id res chain seq x y z
N MET A 1 -2.76 5.21 20.29
CA MET A 1 -2.00 6.42 19.94
C MET A 1 -0.87 5.99 19.01
N LEU A 2 -0.46 6.84 18.08
CA LEU A 2 0.78 6.61 17.32
C LEU A 2 1.97 6.66 18.30
N PRO A 3 3.04 5.88 18.10
CA PRO A 3 4.29 6.12 18.81
C PRO A 3 4.68 7.59 18.63
N SER A 4 5.10 8.26 19.70
CA SER A 4 5.35 9.71 19.72
C SER A 4 6.45 10.17 18.73
N SER A 5 7.25 9.25 18.20
CA SER A 5 8.30 9.51 17.21
C SER A 5 7.89 9.25 15.75
N LEU A 6 6.73 8.62 15.50
CA LEU A 6 6.33 8.24 14.15
C LEU A 6 5.80 9.43 13.36
N THR A 7 6.45 9.76 12.25
CA THR A 7 6.05 10.84 11.35
C THR A 7 5.55 10.27 10.03
N ILE A 8 4.40 10.76 9.57
CA ILE A 8 3.79 10.37 8.27
C ILE A 8 3.88 11.55 7.32
N ARG A 9 4.44 11.31 6.12
CA ARG A 9 4.67 12.35 5.11
C ARG A 9 4.52 11.80 3.68
N PRO A 10 4.32 12.67 2.68
CA PRO A 10 4.44 12.27 1.28
C PRO A 10 5.82 11.71 0.97
N VAL A 11 5.86 10.80 0.01
CA VAL A 11 7.10 10.21 -0.50
C VAL A 11 7.92 11.25 -1.29
N ARG A 12 9.25 11.11 -1.22
CA ARG A 12 10.25 11.89 -1.95
C ARG A 12 11.11 10.94 -2.80
N ALA A 13 11.77 11.46 -3.83
CA ALA A 13 12.67 10.65 -4.66
C ALA A 13 13.84 10.05 -3.85
N SER A 14 14.28 10.74 -2.79
CA SER A 14 15.30 10.24 -1.85
C SER A 14 14.87 9.01 -1.06
N ASP A 15 13.57 8.73 -0.97
CA ASP A 15 13.04 7.57 -0.23
C ASP A 15 13.12 6.29 -1.07
N VAL A 16 13.21 6.40 -2.40
CA VAL A 16 13.08 5.27 -3.33
C VAL A 16 14.09 4.14 -3.08
N PRO A 17 15.36 4.40 -2.73
CA PRO A 17 16.30 3.33 -2.38
C PRO A 17 15.79 2.44 -1.23
N GLU A 18 15.27 3.02 -0.16
CA GLU A 18 14.77 2.27 0.99
C GLU A 18 13.46 1.53 0.66
N LEU A 19 12.57 2.18 -0.09
CA LEU A 19 11.33 1.54 -0.56
C LEU A 19 11.61 0.35 -1.47
N HIS A 20 12.67 0.43 -2.29
CA HIS A 20 13.14 -0.67 -3.12
C HIS A 20 13.69 -1.82 -2.26
N ALA A 21 14.46 -1.52 -1.21
CA ALA A 21 14.95 -2.53 -0.26
C ALA A 21 13.80 -3.26 0.46
N ILE A 22 12.83 -2.51 1.02
CA ILE A 22 11.63 -3.07 1.64
C ILE A 22 10.88 -3.97 0.66
N ASN A 23 10.64 -3.49 -0.57
CA ASN A 23 9.90 -4.27 -1.56
C ASN A 23 10.64 -5.55 -1.98
N THR A 24 11.96 -5.46 -2.17
CA THR A 24 12.83 -6.59 -2.50
C THR A 24 12.75 -7.67 -1.42
N TYR A 25 12.82 -7.27 -0.13
CA TYR A 25 12.66 -8.21 0.98
C TYR A 25 11.34 -9.00 0.88
N PHE A 26 10.21 -8.33 0.65
CA PHE A 26 8.92 -9.02 0.53
C PHE A 26 8.86 -9.94 -0.70
N ILE A 27 9.51 -9.56 -1.80
CA ILE A 27 9.60 -10.40 -3.00
C ILE A 27 10.41 -11.67 -2.73
N GLU A 28 11.55 -11.56 -2.07
CA GLU A 28 12.48 -12.69 -1.90
C GLU A 28 12.08 -13.61 -0.74
N ASN A 29 11.39 -13.08 0.27
CA ASN A 29 11.20 -13.79 1.53
C ASN A 29 9.74 -14.13 1.85
N THR A 30 8.76 -13.60 1.11
CA THR A 30 7.33 -13.76 1.46
C THR A 30 6.44 -14.06 0.26
N VAL A 31 5.26 -14.61 0.52
CA VAL A 31 4.19 -14.79 -0.49
C VAL A 31 3.26 -13.59 -0.61
N LEU A 32 3.48 -12.53 0.17
CA LEU A 32 2.60 -11.35 0.25
C LEU A 32 2.53 -10.54 -1.05
N THR A 33 3.51 -10.75 -1.94
CA THR A 33 3.52 -10.26 -3.32
C THR A 33 3.77 -11.42 -4.28
N PHE A 34 3.07 -11.40 -5.42
CA PHE A 34 3.22 -12.42 -6.47
C PHE A 34 4.34 -12.11 -7.46
N VAL A 35 5.06 -11.01 -7.28
CA VAL A 35 6.32 -10.80 -7.98
C VAL A 35 7.34 -11.82 -7.47
N THR A 36 8.01 -12.53 -8.38
CA THR A 36 8.96 -13.61 -8.07
C THR A 36 10.42 -13.19 -8.21
N THR A 37 10.68 -12.15 -8.99
CA THR A 37 12.03 -11.61 -9.22
C THR A 37 12.01 -10.13 -8.85
N PRO A 38 12.88 -9.65 -7.95
CA PRO A 38 12.96 -8.24 -7.61
C PRO A 38 13.17 -7.38 -8.86
N LEU A 39 12.50 -6.23 -8.89
CA LEU A 39 12.74 -5.24 -9.93
C LEU A 39 14.15 -4.66 -9.77
N SER A 40 14.81 -4.36 -10.88
CA SER A 40 16.00 -3.52 -10.83
C SER A 40 15.63 -2.11 -10.32
N TYR A 41 16.61 -1.39 -9.79
CA TYR A 41 16.37 -0.02 -9.29
C TYR A 41 15.75 0.90 -10.37
N PRO A 42 16.20 0.93 -11.63
CA PRO A 42 15.56 1.76 -12.68
C PRO A 42 14.10 1.40 -12.96
N GLU A 43 13.74 0.11 -12.93
CA GLU A 43 12.36 -0.34 -13.11
C GLU A 43 11.49 0.06 -11.92
N PHE A 44 12.00 -0.10 -10.70
CA PHE A 44 11.30 0.31 -9.49
C PHE A 44 11.12 1.83 -9.42
N PHE A 45 12.13 2.60 -9.80
CA PHE A 45 12.06 4.06 -9.90
C PHE A 45 11.04 4.49 -10.96
N SER A 46 11.00 3.82 -12.12
CA SER A 46 10.00 4.08 -13.16
C SER A 46 8.57 3.79 -12.68
N LYS A 47 8.39 2.76 -11.85
CA LYS A 47 7.11 2.47 -11.17
C LYS A 47 6.73 3.59 -10.20
N TYR A 48 7.68 4.06 -9.40
CA TYR A 48 7.50 5.22 -8.51
C TYR A 48 7.03 6.45 -9.30
N ASP A 49 7.70 6.79 -10.41
CA ASP A 49 7.33 7.94 -11.25
C ASP A 49 5.93 7.79 -11.84
N SER A 50 5.57 6.59 -12.29
CA SER A 50 4.21 6.31 -12.80
C SER A 50 3.14 6.54 -11.74
N ILE A 51 3.34 6.08 -10.50
CA ILE A 51 2.40 6.32 -9.40
C ILE A 51 2.27 7.82 -9.13
N ARG A 52 3.41 8.55 -9.08
CA ARG A 52 3.43 10.00 -8.88
C ARG A 52 2.77 10.77 -10.03
N PHE A 53 2.93 10.30 -11.26
CA PHE A 53 2.32 10.89 -12.45
C PHE A 53 0.79 10.88 -12.39
N ASN A 54 0.19 9.85 -11.77
CA ASN A 54 -1.26 9.78 -11.56
C ASN A 54 -1.77 10.75 -10.46
N ARG A 55 -0.86 11.46 -9.79
CA ARG A 55 -1.15 12.41 -8.69
C ARG A 55 -2.04 11.82 -7.59
N LEU A 56 -1.93 10.52 -7.38
CA LEU A 56 -2.56 9.79 -6.27
C LEU A 56 -1.61 9.72 -5.07
N PRO A 57 -2.14 9.50 -3.86
CA PRO A 57 -1.31 9.47 -2.66
C PRO A 57 -0.25 8.36 -2.68
N TYR A 58 0.98 8.76 -2.35
CA TYR A 58 2.09 7.87 -2.00
C TYR A 58 2.77 8.44 -0.76
N ILE A 59 2.62 7.73 0.35
CA ILE A 59 2.90 8.17 1.71
C ILE A 59 3.91 7.22 2.34
N VAL A 60 4.84 7.76 3.11
CA VAL A 60 5.81 6.99 3.89
C VAL A 60 5.69 7.29 5.38
N ALA A 61 6.14 6.35 6.20
CA ALA A 61 6.32 6.50 7.62
C ALA A 61 7.82 6.50 7.94
N VAL A 62 8.26 7.44 8.74
CA VAL A 62 9.62 7.52 9.27
C VAL A 62 9.57 7.58 10.79
N ASP A 63 10.59 7.07 11.46
CA ASP A 63 10.71 7.12 12.92
C ASP A 63 11.84 8.09 13.28
N ALA A 64 11.46 9.23 13.87
CA ALA A 64 12.43 10.26 14.25
C ALA A 64 13.43 9.81 15.34
N SER A 65 13.21 8.64 15.94
CA SER A 65 14.13 8.03 16.92
C SER A 65 15.04 6.94 16.34
N ALA A 66 14.89 6.60 15.05
CA ALA A 66 15.74 5.63 14.38
C ALA A 66 17.14 6.19 14.07
N ASP A 67 18.09 5.29 13.79
CA ASP A 67 19.47 5.63 13.42
C ASP A 67 19.51 6.53 12.16
N ASP A 68 18.62 6.27 11.21
CA ASP A 68 18.31 7.17 10.09
C ASP A 68 16.86 7.66 10.23
N PRO A 69 16.64 8.90 10.73
CA PRO A 69 15.30 9.43 10.97
C PRO A 69 14.55 9.84 9.68
N ASP A 70 15.25 9.88 8.54
CA ASP A 70 14.65 10.18 7.24
C ASP A 70 14.32 8.91 6.44
N ALA A 71 14.92 7.76 6.79
CA ALA A 71 14.68 6.47 6.15
C ALA A 71 13.23 5.98 6.38
N PRO A 72 12.48 5.67 5.30
CA PRO A 72 11.17 5.05 5.40
C PRO A 72 11.21 3.69 6.11
N ILE A 73 10.39 3.53 7.16
CA ILE A 73 10.14 2.24 7.81
C ILE A 73 8.83 1.58 7.33
N GLY A 74 8.18 2.19 6.35
CA GLY A 74 6.99 1.68 5.70
C GLY A 74 6.42 2.67 4.71
N SER A 75 5.57 2.18 3.83
CA SER A 75 4.90 2.99 2.83
C SER A 75 3.50 2.47 2.51
N VAL A 76 2.68 3.39 2.01
CA VAL A 76 1.37 3.08 1.47
C VAL A 76 1.12 3.96 0.25
N HIS A 77 0.55 3.38 -0.79
CA HIS A 77 0.11 4.14 -1.96
C HIS A 77 -1.14 3.50 -2.56
N VAL A 78 -1.80 4.28 -3.40
CA VAL A 78 -2.85 3.78 -4.29
C VAL A 78 -2.51 4.05 -5.74
N SER A 79 -3.01 3.20 -6.63
CA SER A 79 -2.83 3.32 -8.07
C SER A 79 -4.14 2.98 -8.81
N PRO A 80 -4.36 3.41 -10.06
CA PRO A 80 -5.59 3.12 -10.78
C PRO A 80 -5.86 1.59 -10.86
N PHE A 81 -7.02 1.16 -10.39
CA PHE A 81 -7.41 -0.25 -10.47
C PHE A 81 -7.59 -0.65 -11.95
N ARG A 82 -6.99 -1.79 -12.35
CA ARG A 82 -6.94 -2.25 -13.75
C ARG A 82 -6.20 -1.30 -14.73
N GLY A 83 -5.36 -0.40 -14.21
CA GLY A 83 -4.51 0.49 -15.00
C GLY A 83 -5.23 1.73 -15.54
N SER A 84 -4.44 2.74 -15.95
CA SER A 84 -4.95 4.08 -16.30
C SER A 84 -5.81 4.13 -17.57
N GLN A 85 -5.70 3.14 -18.45
CA GLN A 85 -6.49 3.08 -19.69
C GLN A 85 -7.93 2.59 -19.47
N ALA A 86 -8.20 1.93 -18.34
CA ALA A 86 -9.51 1.38 -18.03
C ALA A 86 -10.41 2.48 -17.40
N THR A 87 -10.74 3.51 -18.18
CA THR A 87 -11.36 4.77 -17.69
C THR A 87 -12.74 4.61 -17.03
N ALA A 88 -13.42 3.48 -17.23
CA ALA A 88 -14.63 3.12 -16.47
C ALA A 88 -14.33 2.86 -14.99
N TYR A 89 -13.12 2.40 -14.65
CA TYR A 89 -12.61 2.20 -13.29
C TYR A 89 -11.90 3.44 -12.71
N ARG A 90 -11.98 4.62 -13.34
CA ARG A 90 -11.22 5.81 -12.90
C ARG A 90 -11.48 6.25 -11.46
N HIS A 91 -12.61 5.86 -10.87
CA HIS A 91 -12.98 6.14 -9.48
C HIS A 91 -12.55 5.05 -8.49
N THR A 92 -11.87 4.01 -8.99
CA THR A 92 -11.45 2.85 -8.23
C THR A 92 -9.94 2.76 -8.23
N VAL A 93 -9.36 2.61 -7.05
CA VAL A 93 -7.91 2.49 -6.89
C VAL A 93 -7.56 1.19 -6.18
N GLU A 94 -6.37 0.67 -6.44
CA GLU A 94 -5.79 -0.47 -5.75
C GLU A 94 -4.77 0.00 -4.72
N LEU A 95 -4.88 -0.52 -3.50
CA LEU A 95 -4.03 -0.23 -2.35
C LEU A 95 -2.81 -1.15 -2.30
N SER A 96 -1.64 -0.56 -2.05
CA SER A 96 -0.42 -1.29 -1.69
C SER A 96 0.16 -0.71 -0.41
N LEU A 97 0.43 -1.57 0.57
CA LEU A 97 0.97 -1.21 1.88
C LEU A 97 2.10 -2.18 2.26
N PHE A 98 3.26 -1.63 2.59
CA PHE A 98 4.42 -2.40 3.07
C PHE A 98 4.98 -1.75 4.35
N CYS A 99 5.41 -2.57 5.29
CA CYS A 99 6.15 -2.12 6.48
C CYS A 99 7.49 -2.84 6.50
N HIS A 100 8.56 -2.14 6.86
CA HIS A 100 9.86 -2.77 7.08
C HIS A 100 9.71 -3.95 8.06
N SER A 101 10.36 -5.08 7.80
CA SER A 101 10.20 -6.33 8.56
C SER A 101 10.38 -6.11 10.07
N ASP A 102 11.42 -5.35 10.43
CA ASP A 102 11.79 -5.04 11.82
C ASP A 102 10.86 -4.02 12.51
N HIS A 103 9.90 -3.47 11.77
CA HIS A 103 8.95 -2.46 12.23
C HIS A 103 7.49 -2.95 12.21
N THR A 104 7.27 -4.24 11.95
CA THR A 104 5.96 -4.87 12.04
C THR A 104 5.44 -4.92 13.49
N GLY A 105 4.12 -4.90 13.68
CA GLY A 105 3.49 -4.90 15.01
C GLY A 105 3.59 -3.59 15.82
N LYS A 106 4.37 -2.60 15.36
CA LYS A 106 4.60 -1.31 16.07
C LYS A 106 3.60 -0.20 15.71
N GLY A 107 2.51 -0.52 15.00
CA GLY A 107 1.48 0.43 14.61
C GLY A 107 1.74 1.24 13.32
N VAL A 108 2.87 1.00 12.63
CA VAL A 108 3.25 1.68 11.37
C VAL A 108 2.18 1.54 10.30
N GLY A 109 1.74 0.31 9.99
CA GLY A 109 0.69 0.07 9.00
C GLY A 109 -0.63 0.77 9.33
N LYS A 110 -0.99 0.85 10.62
CA LYS A 110 -2.19 1.58 11.08
C LYS A 110 -2.05 3.07 10.82
N ALA A 111 -0.89 3.64 11.12
CA ALA A 111 -0.61 5.06 10.88
C ALA A 111 -0.73 5.41 9.40
N LEU A 112 -0.08 4.61 8.55
CA LEU A 112 -0.06 4.76 7.10
C LEU A 112 -1.48 4.68 6.53
N LEU A 113 -2.22 3.60 6.81
CA LEU A 113 -3.57 3.42 6.28
C LEU A 113 -4.53 4.49 6.78
N THR A 114 -4.44 4.87 8.07
CA THR A 114 -5.27 5.95 8.62
C THR A 114 -5.04 7.26 7.85
N ARG A 115 -3.78 7.64 7.61
CA ARG A 115 -3.47 8.86 6.87
C ARG A 115 -3.88 8.77 5.41
N LEU A 116 -3.65 7.64 4.75
CA LEU A 116 -4.10 7.45 3.37
C LEU A 116 -5.61 7.65 3.23
N LEU A 117 -6.40 6.98 4.08
CA LEU A 117 -7.86 7.08 4.01
C LEU A 117 -8.34 8.51 4.32
N ASP A 118 -7.63 9.23 5.19
CA ASP A 118 -7.93 10.62 5.45
C ASP A 118 -7.73 11.51 4.21
N VAL A 119 -6.61 11.32 3.51
CA VAL A 119 -6.31 12.00 2.25
C VAL A 119 -7.35 11.68 1.16
N LEU A 120 -7.78 10.42 1.06
CA LEU A 120 -8.74 10.01 0.03
C LEU A 120 -10.18 10.44 0.33
N ARG A 121 -10.56 10.54 1.61
CA ARG A 121 -11.91 10.99 2.01
C ARG A 121 -12.09 12.50 1.92
N ARG A 122 -11.02 13.25 2.19
CA ARG A 122 -11.05 14.72 2.29
C ARG A 122 -9.93 15.35 1.46
N PRO A 123 -9.80 15.01 0.16
CA PRO A 123 -8.65 15.40 -0.66
C PRO A 123 -8.45 16.91 -0.74
N GLU A 124 -9.51 17.70 -0.59
CA GLU A 124 -9.50 19.16 -0.54
C GLU A 124 -8.79 19.75 0.69
N GLU A 125 -8.63 18.99 1.78
CA GLU A 125 -7.91 19.43 2.99
C GLU A 125 -6.37 19.29 2.84
N TRP A 126 -5.90 18.68 1.75
CA TRP A 126 -4.49 18.32 1.57
C TRP A 126 -3.83 19.05 0.40
N GLY A 127 -2.52 19.29 0.52
CA GLY A 127 -1.70 19.90 -0.53
C GLY A 127 -1.41 18.97 -1.71
N GLU A 128 -0.92 19.54 -2.83
CA GLU A 128 -0.62 18.81 -4.07
C GLU A 128 0.48 17.74 -3.91
N GLU A 129 1.26 17.82 -2.84
CA GLU A 129 2.23 16.81 -2.46
C GLU A 129 1.58 15.51 -1.96
N TRP A 130 0.35 15.58 -1.44
CA TRP A 130 -0.41 14.43 -0.94
C TRP A 130 -1.34 13.85 -2.00
N ILE A 131 -2.05 14.71 -2.74
CA ILE A 131 -2.97 14.32 -3.79
C ILE A 131 -3.17 15.46 -4.80
N GLY A 132 -3.31 15.13 -6.08
CA GLY A 132 -3.54 16.10 -7.15
C GLY A 132 -4.91 16.77 -7.03
N ARG A 133 -4.98 18.08 -7.31
CA ARG A 133 -6.21 18.87 -7.27
C ARG A 133 -7.35 18.33 -8.15
N GLU A 134 -7.02 17.58 -9.20
CA GLU A 134 -8.03 16.93 -10.04
C GLU A 134 -8.88 15.92 -9.25
N TRP A 135 -8.31 15.28 -8.22
CA TRP A 135 -8.99 14.29 -7.38
C TRP A 135 -9.86 14.93 -6.29
N CYS A 136 -9.79 16.25 -6.10
CA CYS A 136 -10.66 17.00 -5.19
C CYS A 136 -12.05 17.26 -5.80
N ARG A 137 -12.27 16.96 -7.08
CA ARG A 137 -13.55 17.20 -7.76
C ARG A 137 -14.50 16.02 -7.57
N ASP A 138 -15.76 16.29 -7.24
CA ASP A 138 -16.76 15.24 -6.98
C ASP A 138 -17.02 14.28 -8.14
N ASP A 139 -16.84 14.77 -9.38
CA ASP A 139 -17.04 14.01 -10.62
C ASP A 139 -15.83 13.16 -11.04
N VAL A 140 -14.71 13.25 -10.31
CA VAL A 140 -13.46 12.53 -10.61
C VAL A 140 -12.87 11.82 -9.38
N ARG A 141 -13.23 12.24 -8.14
CA ARG A 141 -12.68 11.71 -6.89
C ARG A 141 -12.74 10.19 -6.79
N VAL A 142 -11.81 9.64 -6.02
CA VAL A 142 -11.80 8.22 -5.64
C VAL A 142 -13.07 7.90 -4.84
N ARG A 143 -13.70 6.79 -5.19
CA ARG A 143 -14.92 6.26 -4.53
C ARG A 143 -14.67 4.90 -3.91
N GLU A 144 -13.87 4.07 -4.56
CA GLU A 144 -13.64 2.68 -4.15
C GLU A 144 -12.13 2.42 -4.00
N VAL A 145 -11.77 1.73 -2.93
CA VAL A 145 -10.40 1.26 -2.67
C VAL A 145 -10.42 -0.26 -2.62
N ILE A 146 -9.65 -0.89 -3.50
CA ILE A 146 -9.47 -2.34 -3.55
C ILE A 146 -8.17 -2.73 -2.85
N GLY A 147 -8.25 -3.61 -1.87
CA GLY A 147 -7.11 -4.31 -1.30
C GLY A 147 -7.01 -5.70 -1.91
N VAL A 148 -5.83 -6.10 -2.37
CA VAL A 148 -5.57 -7.46 -2.85
C VAL A 148 -4.49 -8.07 -1.98
N MET A 149 -4.81 -9.15 -1.28
CA MET A 149 -3.85 -9.82 -0.40
C MET A 149 -3.69 -11.29 -0.76
N ALA A 150 -2.45 -11.76 -0.71
CA ALA A 150 -2.14 -13.18 -0.73
C ALA A 150 -2.41 -13.78 0.66
N VAL A 151 -3.01 -14.97 0.70
CA VAL A 151 -3.19 -15.72 1.95
C VAL A 151 -1.95 -16.57 2.18
N ASP A 152 -1.12 -16.18 3.16
CA ASP A 152 -0.01 -17.01 3.62
C ASP A 152 -0.52 -18.00 4.66
N ASP A 153 -0.91 -19.19 4.19
CA ASP A 153 -1.42 -20.28 5.02
C ASP A 153 -0.40 -20.83 6.04
N GLN A 154 0.87 -20.46 5.90
CA GLN A 154 1.94 -20.76 6.86
C GLN A 154 2.10 -19.66 7.92
N SER A 155 1.43 -18.51 7.78
CA SER A 155 1.48 -17.46 8.78
C SER A 155 0.74 -17.87 10.05
N GLU A 156 1.39 -17.71 11.19
CA GLU A 156 0.78 -17.91 12.51
C GLU A 156 -0.30 -16.84 12.81
N TRP A 157 -0.36 -15.75 12.05
CA TRP A 157 -1.34 -14.70 12.22
C TRP A 157 -2.69 -15.11 11.63
N ASN A 158 -3.46 -15.85 12.44
CA ASN A 158 -4.80 -16.34 12.12
C ASN A 158 -4.85 -17.12 10.78
N GLY A 159 -3.91 -18.05 10.60
CA GLY A 159 -3.85 -18.91 9.41
C GLY A 159 -3.77 -18.13 8.09
N GLY A 160 -3.08 -16.99 8.08
CA GLY A 160 -2.95 -16.11 6.91
C GLY A 160 -4.08 -15.12 6.70
N LEU A 161 -5.14 -15.14 7.52
CA LEU A 161 -6.29 -14.23 7.42
C LEU A 161 -6.24 -13.06 8.41
N GLY A 162 -5.23 -12.98 9.28
CA GLY A 162 -5.12 -11.88 10.23
C GLY A 162 -5.02 -10.50 9.57
N LEU A 163 -4.41 -10.41 8.38
CA LEU A 163 -4.36 -9.18 7.59
C LEU A 163 -5.74 -8.77 7.06
N LYS A 164 -6.59 -9.74 6.67
CA LYS A 164 -7.97 -9.47 6.26
C LYS A 164 -8.73 -8.84 7.43
N GLU A 165 -8.70 -9.47 8.60
CA GLU A 165 -9.36 -8.93 9.81
C GLU A 165 -8.80 -7.56 10.22
N TRP A 166 -7.52 -7.32 9.93
CA TRP A 166 -6.91 -6.01 10.14
C TRP A 166 -7.50 -4.94 9.22
N TYR A 167 -7.69 -5.24 7.94
CA TYR A 167 -8.38 -4.36 6.99
C TYR A 167 -9.85 -4.14 7.34
N GLU A 168 -10.56 -5.18 7.81
CA GLU A 168 -11.97 -5.09 8.22
C GLU A 168 -12.19 -4.06 9.34
N ARG A 169 -11.21 -3.87 10.24
CA ARG A 169 -11.25 -2.81 11.27
C ARG A 169 -11.19 -1.39 10.70
N PHE A 170 -10.80 -1.21 9.44
CA PHE A 170 -10.85 0.07 8.73
C PHE A 170 -12.10 0.20 7.83
N GLY A 171 -13.00 -0.78 7.87
CA GLY A 171 -14.25 -0.82 7.10
C GLY A 171 -14.14 -1.50 5.74
N PHE A 172 -13.02 -2.18 5.45
CA PHE A 172 -12.96 -3.01 4.25
C PHE A 172 -13.84 -4.26 4.41
N GLU A 173 -14.41 -4.73 3.31
CA GLU A 173 -15.20 -5.97 3.25
C GLU A 173 -14.59 -6.93 2.24
N GLU A 174 -14.63 -8.25 2.52
CA GLU A 174 -14.23 -9.26 1.53
C GLU A 174 -15.28 -9.33 0.42
N VAL A 175 -14.87 -9.08 -0.82
CA VAL A 175 -15.73 -9.10 -2.01
C VAL A 175 -15.43 -10.26 -2.97
N GLY A 176 -14.38 -11.03 -2.69
CA GLY A 176 -14.08 -12.24 -3.46
C GLY A 176 -12.80 -12.94 -3.05
N ARG A 177 -12.73 -14.23 -3.38
CA ARG A 177 -11.54 -15.06 -3.14
C ARG A 177 -11.24 -15.94 -4.34
N LEU A 178 -10.02 -15.84 -4.84
CA LEU A 178 -9.49 -16.68 -5.90
C LEU A 178 -8.62 -17.77 -5.27
N LYS A 179 -9.06 -19.01 -5.37
CA LYS A 179 -8.34 -20.15 -4.78
C LYS A 179 -7.19 -20.59 -5.69
N ARG A 180 -6.01 -20.79 -5.11
CA ARG A 180 -4.81 -21.32 -5.79
C ARG A 180 -4.48 -20.60 -7.09
N VAL A 181 -4.65 -19.29 -7.12
CA VAL A 181 -4.49 -18.48 -8.33
C VAL A 181 -3.04 -18.07 -8.60
N GLY A 182 -2.24 -17.95 -7.54
CA GLY A 182 -0.81 -17.65 -7.63
C GLY A 182 0.05 -18.87 -7.28
N ARG A 183 1.30 -18.88 -7.77
CA ARG A 183 2.30 -19.86 -7.36
C ARG A 183 3.63 -19.19 -7.03
N LYS A 184 4.15 -19.40 -5.83
CA LYS A 184 5.45 -18.86 -5.37
C LYS A 184 6.06 -19.78 -4.31
N PHE A 185 7.39 -19.92 -4.30
CA PHE A 185 8.12 -20.86 -3.43
C PHE A 185 7.56 -22.29 -3.47
N GLY A 186 7.17 -22.75 -4.65
CA GLY A 186 6.59 -24.08 -4.84
C GLY A 186 5.15 -24.25 -4.35
N ARG A 187 4.56 -23.25 -3.69
CA ARG A 187 3.21 -23.29 -3.11
C ARG A 187 2.17 -22.65 -4.02
N TRP A 188 0.95 -23.17 -4.02
CA TRP A 188 -0.22 -22.52 -4.62
C TRP A 188 -0.90 -21.64 -3.58
N ILE A 189 -1.19 -20.40 -3.93
CA ILE A 189 -1.58 -19.35 -2.98
C ILE A 189 -2.92 -18.77 -3.39
N ASP A 190 -3.81 -18.63 -2.40
CA ASP A 190 -5.09 -17.95 -2.55
C ASP A 190 -4.89 -16.43 -2.54
N THR A 191 -5.77 -15.72 -3.23
CA THR A 191 -5.86 -14.26 -3.18
C THR A 191 -7.25 -13.85 -2.70
N VAL A 192 -7.29 -12.93 -1.73
CA VAL A 192 -8.53 -12.31 -1.23
C VAL A 192 -8.60 -10.88 -1.75
N TYR A 193 -9.77 -10.51 -2.27
CA TYR A 193 -10.12 -9.16 -2.67
C TYR A 193 -10.96 -8.53 -1.57
N LEU A 194 -10.51 -7.35 -1.14
CA LEU A 194 -11.15 -6.52 -0.14
C LEU A 194 -11.56 -5.21 -0.80
N GLN A 195 -12.69 -4.63 -0.41
CA GLN A 195 -13.18 -3.35 -0.92
C GLN A 195 -13.58 -2.43 0.22
N LEU A 196 -13.26 -1.14 0.08
CA LEU A 196 -13.75 -0.06 0.94
C LEU A 196 -14.34 1.05 0.08
N SER A 197 -15.59 1.43 0.37
CA SER A 197 -16.22 2.63 -0.19
C SER A 197 -15.90 3.87 0.68
N LEU A 198 -15.58 4.99 0.03
CA LEU A 198 -15.13 6.24 0.68
C LEU A 198 -16.22 7.26 0.91
#